data_AF-A0A382ZZ51-F1
#
_entry.id   AF-A0A382ZZ51-F1
#
_cell.length_a   1.000
_cell.length_b   1.000
_cell.length_c   1.000
_cell.angle_alpha   90.00
_cell.angle_beta   90.00
_cell.angle_gamma   90.00
#
_symmetry.space_group_name_H-M   'P 1'
#
loop_
_entity.id
_entity.type
_entity.pdbx_description
1 polymer ?
#
loop_
_entity_poly.entity_id
_entity_poly.type
_entity_poly.pdbx_seq_one_letter_code
_entity_poly.pdbx_strand_id
1 'polypeptide(L)'
;MNLQMIFRVNGGILFINGLSFLLLTETYLGMAGFDMTPELQTLAQAMGVSLISIGLLSWRTPDIAGEAMTSYGQLYAVIGVLWVLLIGYHAATGQASGPPVYGNL
;
A
#
# COMPACT_ATOMS: atom_id res chain seq x y z
N MET A 1 13.22 -16.01 -1.54
CA MET A 1 13.30 -14.64 -1.00
C MET A 1 13.40 -14.75 0.52
N ASN A 2 14.24 -13.96 1.19
CA ASN A 2 14.33 -13.97 2.66
C ASN A 2 13.44 -12.86 3.27
N LEU A 3 13.19 -12.93 4.58
CA LEU A 3 12.27 -12.01 5.25
C LEU A 3 12.72 -10.54 5.19
N GLN A 4 14.04 -10.29 5.26
CA GLN A 4 14.60 -8.93 5.11
C GLN A 4 14.27 -8.33 3.74
N MET A 5 14.43 -9.13 2.67
CA MET A 5 14.13 -8.70 1.31
C MET A 5 12.63 -8.48 1.10
N ILE A 6 11.77 -9.32 1.69
CA ILE A 6 10.30 -9.12 1.67
C ILE A 6 9.95 -7.73 2.23
N PHE A 7 10.49 -7.38 3.40
CA PHE A 7 10.24 -6.08 4.03
C PHE A 7 10.74 -4.89 3.21
N ARG A 8 11.92 -5.00 2.58
CA ARG A 8 12.46 -3.94 1.72
C ARG A 8 11.63 -3.78 0.45
N VAL A 9 11.27 -4.87 -0.22
CA VAL A 9 10.42 -4.83 -1.42
C VAL A 9 9.06 -4.21 -1.10
N ASN A 10 8.41 -4.69 -0.04
CA ASN A 10 7.14 -4.11 0.40
C ASN A 10 7.29 -2.62 0.74
N GLY A 11 8.35 -2.23 1.46
CA GLY A 11 8.62 -0.83 1.76
C GLY A 11 8.73 0.03 0.49
N GLY A 12 9.41 -0.47 -0.54
CA GLY A 12 9.50 0.17 -1.84
C GLY A 12 8.15 0.30 -2.56
N ILE A 13 7.33 -0.76 -2.55
CA ILE A 13 5.98 -0.75 -3.13
C ILE A 13 5.10 0.30 -2.44
N LEU A 14 5.06 0.30 -1.11
CA LEU A 14 4.28 1.27 -0.33
C LEU A 14 4.76 2.70 -0.55
N PHE A 15 6.07 2.90 -0.68
CA PHE A 15 6.64 4.21 -0.99
C PHE A 15 6.19 4.70 -2.36
N ILE A 16 6.24 3.84 -3.39
CA ILE A 16 5.78 4.17 -4.75
C ILE A 16 4.28 4.49 -4.74
N ASN A 17 3.46 3.63 -4.15
CA ASN A 17 2.02 3.87 -4.01
C ASN A 17 1.73 5.17 -3.26
N GLY A 18 2.44 5.42 -2.16
CA GLY A 18 2.29 6.63 -1.37
C GLY A 18 2.63 7.89 -2.17
N LEU A 19 3.69 7.86 -2.97
CA LEU A 19 4.00 8.94 -3.91
C LEU A 19 2.93 9.10 -5.00
N SER A 20 2.38 8.00 -5.53
CA SER A 20 1.27 8.07 -6.49
C SER A 20 0.03 8.71 -5.88
N PHE A 21 -0.34 8.33 -4.67
CA PHE A 21 -1.46 8.93 -3.93
C PHE A 21 -1.22 10.40 -3.56
N LEU A 22 0.03 10.80 -3.28
CA LEU A 22 0.37 12.15 -2.83
C LEU A 22 0.56 13.15 -3.98
N LEU A 23 1.25 12.74 -5.04
CA LEU A 23 1.70 13.62 -6.13
C LEU A 23 0.96 13.39 -7.45
N LEU A 24 0.42 12.19 -7.66
CA LEU A 24 -0.26 11.79 -8.90
C LEU A 24 -1.71 11.39 -8.64
N THR A 25 -2.33 12.00 -7.62
CA THR A 25 -3.62 11.58 -7.04
C THR A 25 -4.71 11.41 -8.09
N GLU A 26 -4.93 12.43 -8.92
CA GLU A 26 -6.00 12.46 -9.92
C GLU A 26 -5.82 11.35 -10.97
N THR A 27 -4.61 11.21 -11.51
CA THR A 27 -4.30 10.14 -12.47
C THR A 27 -4.46 8.76 -11.83
N TYR A 28 -3.90 8.58 -10.63
CA TYR A 28 -3.85 7.29 -9.97
C TYR A 28 -5.24 6.80 -9.57
N LEU A 29 -6.08 7.67 -8.99
CA LEU A 29 -7.45 7.31 -8.62
C LEU A 29 -8.41 7.31 -9.82
N GLY A 30 -8.21 8.17 -10.81
CA GLY A 30 -8.96 8.12 -12.07
C GLY A 30 -8.74 6.79 -12.80
N MET A 31 -7.50 6.27 -12.84
CA MET A 31 -7.20 4.93 -13.35
C MET A 31 -7.86 3.80 -12.54
N ALA A 32 -8.15 4.06 -11.26
CA ALA A 32 -8.87 3.13 -10.40
C ALA A 32 -10.41 3.21 -10.56
N GLY A 33 -10.91 4.14 -11.40
CA GLY A 33 -12.34 4.32 -11.68
C GLY A 33 -13.04 5.31 -10.75
N PHE A 34 -12.30 6.13 -10.00
CA PHE A 34 -12.90 7.15 -9.14
C PHE A 34 -13.15 8.45 -9.91
N ASP A 35 -14.33 9.03 -9.70
CA ASP A 35 -14.61 10.42 -10.04
C ASP A 35 -13.96 11.34 -9.00
N MET A 36 -13.04 12.18 -9.43
CA MET A 36 -12.23 12.99 -8.53
C MET A 36 -12.98 14.22 -8.01
N THR A 37 -13.01 14.36 -6.68
CA THR A 37 -13.50 15.56 -5.98
C THR A 37 -12.39 16.16 -5.11
N PRO A 38 -12.49 17.44 -4.71
CA PRO A 38 -11.51 18.08 -3.83
C PRO A 38 -11.35 17.36 -2.47
N GLU A 39 -12.43 16.83 -1.91
CA GLU A 39 -12.43 16.09 -0.64
C GLU A 39 -11.71 14.75 -0.81
N LEU A 40 -11.98 14.03 -1.91
CA LEU A 40 -11.30 12.77 -2.22
C LEU A 40 -9.80 13.00 -2.44
N GLN A 41 -9.42 14.08 -3.11
CA GLN A 41 -8.02 14.44 -3.28
C GLN A 41 -7.32 14.66 -1.93
N THR A 42 -7.96 15.39 -1.01
CA THR A 42 -7.42 15.63 0.34
C THR A 42 -7.22 14.32 1.09
N LEU A 43 -8.21 13.42 1.07
CA LEU A 43 -8.13 12.11 1.72
C LEU A 43 -7.05 11.23 1.11
N ALA A 44 -6.95 11.23 -0.22
CA ALA A 44 -5.98 10.45 -0.97
C ALA A 44 -4.54 10.92 -0.69
N GLN A 45 -4.30 12.22 -0.56
CA GLN A 45 -2.99 12.74 -0.17
C GLN A 45 -2.62 12.36 1.27
N ALA A 46 -3.58 12.39 2.21
CA ALA A 46 -3.36 11.89 3.57
C ALA A 46 -3.02 10.38 3.59
N MET A 47 -3.71 9.59 2.76
CA MET A 47 -3.38 8.19 2.53
C MET A 47 -1.97 8.03 1.94
N GLY A 48 -1.59 8.89 1.00
CA GLY A 48 -0.24 8.91 0.41
C GLY A 48 0.86 9.08 1.46
N VAL A 49 0.72 10.07 2.35
CA VAL A 49 1.66 10.26 3.48
C VAL A 49 1.69 9.03 4.39
N SER A 50 0.52 8.45 4.69
CA SER A 50 0.42 7.26 5.54
C SER A 50 1.16 6.06 4.95
N LEU A 51 1.00 5.81 3.65
CA LEU A 51 1.69 4.75 2.93
C LEU A 51 3.20 4.98 2.87
N ILE A 52 3.66 6.22 2.68
CA ILE A 52 5.08 6.57 2.75
C ILE A 52 5.63 6.24 4.15
N SER A 53 4.94 6.64 5.22
CA SER A 53 5.37 6.37 6.60
C SER A 53 5.47 4.88 6.88
N ILE A 54 4.47 4.08 6.49
CA ILE A 54 4.48 2.62 6.66
C ILE A 54 5.55 1.98 5.78
N GLY A 55 5.75 2.49 4.56
CA GLY A 55 6.80 2.02 3.65
C GLY A 55 8.20 2.19 4.25
N LEU A 56 8.48 3.34 4.87
CA LEU A 56 9.72 3.60 5.59
C LEU A 56 9.90 2.67 6.80
N LEU A 57 8.83 2.44 7.57
CA LEU A 57 8.86 1.48 8.68
C LEU A 57 9.19 0.08 8.20
N SER A 58 8.48 -0.41 7.16
CA SER A 58 8.72 -1.70 6.54
C SER A 58 10.16 -1.82 6.04
N TRP A 59 10.67 -0.80 5.34
CA TRP A 59 12.05 -0.81 4.84
C TRP A 59 13.08 -0.93 5.95
N ARG A 60 12.82 -0.30 7.10
CA ARG A 60 13.70 -0.27 8.27
C ARG A 60 13.51 -1.46 9.22
N THR A 61 12.40 -2.21 9.12
CA THR A 61 12.14 -3.42 9.92
C THR A 61 13.33 -4.38 9.96
N PRO A 62 14.00 -4.73 8.84
CA PRO A 62 15.18 -5.60 8.82
C PRO A 62 16.29 -5.14 9.76
N ASP A 63 16.42 -3.83 9.96
CA ASP A 63 17.52 -3.20 10.67
C ASP A 63 17.19 -2.97 12.16
N ILE A 64 15.90 -3.00 12.55
CA ILE A 64 15.44 -2.65 13.91
C ILE A 64 14.74 -3.79 14.65
N ALA A 65 14.21 -4.81 13.96
CA ALA A 65 13.38 -5.84 14.58
C ALA A 65 14.18 -6.90 15.36
N GLY A 66 15.49 -7.05 15.09
CA GLY A 66 16.36 -7.99 15.79
C GLY A 66 15.78 -9.42 15.85
N GLU A 67 15.68 -9.97 17.06
CA GLU A 67 15.13 -11.31 17.31
C GLU A 67 13.62 -11.43 17.03
N ALA A 68 12.88 -10.31 17.04
CA ALA A 68 11.44 -10.30 16.80
C ALA A 68 11.06 -10.41 15.31
N MET A 69 12.05 -10.48 14.40
CA MET A 69 11.86 -10.45 12.95
C MET A 69 10.77 -11.41 12.46
N THR A 70 10.81 -12.66 12.93
CA THR A 70 9.86 -13.70 12.49
C THR A 70 8.42 -13.39 12.93
N SER A 71 8.23 -13.02 14.19
CA SER A 71 6.90 -12.66 14.72
C SER A 71 6.35 -11.41 14.02
N TYR A 72 7.21 -10.43 13.78
CA TYR A 72 6.85 -9.24 13.01
C TYR A 72 6.46 -9.59 11.56
N GLY A 73 7.18 -10.52 10.92
CA GLY A 73 6.85 -11.05 9.60
C GLY A 73 5.48 -11.71 9.53
N GLN A 74 5.10 -12.49 10.56
CA GLN A 74 3.78 -13.11 10.65
C GLN A 74 2.67 -12.06 10.77
N LEU A 75 2.86 -11.07 11.64
CA LEU A 75 1.92 -9.94 11.75
C LEU A 75 1.77 -9.20 10.42
N TYR A 76 2.91 -8.94 9.74
CA TYR A 76 2.91 -8.25 8.46
C TYR A 76 2.17 -9.03 7.37
N ALA A 77 2.32 -10.36 7.35
CA ALA A 77 1.59 -11.23 6.44
C ALA A 77 0.07 -11.16 6.67
N VAL A 78 -0.39 -11.15 7.92
CA VAL A 78 -1.81 -10.98 8.25
C VAL A 78 -2.34 -9.64 7.75
N ILE A 79 -1.60 -8.55 7.99
CA ILE A 79 -1.96 -7.21 7.50
C ILE A 79 -2.04 -7.18 5.97
N GLY A 80 -1.07 -7.81 5.29
CA GLY A 80 -1.08 -7.92 3.83
C GLY A 80 -2.30 -8.66 3.29
N VAL A 81 -2.69 -9.77 3.92
CA VAL A 81 -3.90 -10.52 3.55
C VAL A 81 -5.16 -9.66 3.70
N LEU A 82 -5.26 -8.85 4.75
CA LEU A 82 -6.41 -7.95 4.93
C LEU A 82 -6.53 -6.93 3.79
N TRP A 83 -5.40 -6.39 3.30
CA TRP A 83 -5.38 -5.50 2.14
C TRP A 83 -5.80 -6.20 0.85
N VAL A 84 -5.25 -7.40 0.59
CA VAL A 84 -5.62 -8.19 -0.59
C VAL A 84 -7.11 -8.52 -0.58
N LEU A 85 -7.68 -8.90 0.57
CA LEU A 85 -9.12 -9.16 0.70
C LEU A 85 -9.96 -7.91 0.41
N LEU A 86 -9.57 -6.74 0.94
CA LEU A 86 -10.28 -5.49 0.70
C LEU A 86 -10.23 -5.09 -0.78
N ILE A 87 -9.05 -5.13 -1.40
CA ILE A 87 -8.87 -4.79 -2.82
C ILE A 87 -9.63 -5.77 -3.71
N GLY A 88 -9.57 -7.07 -3.40
CA GLY A 88 -10.33 -8.10 -4.10
C GLY A 88 -11.84 -7.90 -3.98
N TYR A 89 -12.34 -7.50 -2.81
CA TYR A 89 -13.75 -7.15 -2.61
C TYR A 89 -14.16 -5.92 -3.44
N HIS A 90 -13.38 -4.84 -3.44
CA HIS A 90 -13.65 -3.66 -4.27
C HIS A 90 -13.66 -3.99 -5.76
N ALA A 91 -12.74 -4.85 -6.22
CA ALA A 91 -12.71 -5.33 -7.60
C ALA A 91 -13.95 -6.17 -7.94
N ALA A 92 -14.31 -7.13 -7.08
CA ALA A 92 -15.44 -8.03 -7.30
C ALA A 92 -16.81 -7.31 -7.30
N THR A 93 -16.92 -6.21 -6.55
CA THR A 93 -18.13 -5.38 -6.46
C THR A 93 -18.15 -4.21 -7.43
N GLY A 94 -17.09 -4.02 -8.22
CA GLY A 94 -16.98 -2.91 -9.18
C GLY A 94 -16.75 -1.53 -8.55
N GLN A 95 -16.36 -1.45 -7.27
CA GLN A 95 -16.07 -0.19 -6.59
C GLN A 95 -14.74 0.43 -7.01
N ALA A 96 -13.78 -0.40 -7.45
CA ALA A 96 -12.51 0.05 -8.03
C ALA A 96 -12.06 -0.95 -9.09
N SER A 97 -11.30 -0.49 -10.08
CA SER A 97 -10.79 -1.35 -11.15
C SER A 97 -9.44 -0.87 -11.69
N GLY A 98 -9.02 -1.39 -12.85
CA GLY A 98 -7.86 -0.88 -13.56
C GLY A 98 -6.50 -1.17 -12.92
N PRO A 99 -5.42 -0.61 -13.49
CA PRO A 99 -4.05 -0.95 -13.10
C PRO A 99 -3.71 -0.75 -11.61
N PRO A 100 -4.20 0.28 -10.91
CA PRO A 100 -3.95 0.45 -9.47
C PRO A 100 -4.48 -0.72 -8.64
N VAL A 101 -5.64 -1.29 -9.00
CA VAL A 101 -6.22 -2.44 -8.29
C VAL A 101 -5.40 -3.69 -8.56
N TYR A 102 -5.16 -4.01 -9.84
CA TYR A 102 -4.48 -5.26 -10.21
C TYR A 102 -2.98 -5.27 -9.87
N GLY A 103 -2.33 -4.11 -9.84
CA GLY A 103 -0.92 -4.00 -9.45
C GLY A 103 -0.68 -4.13 -7.94
N ASN A 104 -1.74 -4.04 -7.13
CA ASN A 104 -1.68 -4.16 -5.67
C ASN A 104 -2.25 -5.48 -5.12
N LEU A 105 -2.68 -6.39 -6.00
CA LEU A 105 -3.05 -7.78 -5.70
C LEU A 105 -1.85 -8.71 -5.94
#